data_AF-A0A0C3KTY6-F1
#
_entry.id   AF-A0A0C3KTY6-F1
#
_cell.length_a   1.000
_cell.length_b   1.000
_cell.length_c   1.000
_cell.angle_alpha   90.00
_cell.angle_beta   90.00
_cell.angle_gamma   90.00
#
_symmetry.space_group_name_H-M   'P 1'
#
loop_
_entity.id
_entity.type
_entity.pdbx_description
1 polymer ?
#
loop_
_entity_poly.entity_id
_entity_poly.type
_entity_poly.pdbx_seq_one_letter_code
_entity_poly.pdbx_strand_id
1 'polypeptide(L)'
;MNALVNLYHQSDRFITPETLSDAIDQAFTRQDNFPGDGDSQKHSFAEILNMRAQQRQSPKFYLGRDLYTHSTLDSSQMGPGWTESKEKRVDRIYEALMGTTRDGKPSWTAIKENAGRVQAQMAADRGRRD
;
A
#
# COMPACT_ATOMS: atom_id res chain seq x y z
N MET A 1 -23.06 13.84 24.26
CA MET A 1 -22.86 14.00 25.73
C MET A 1 -22.17 12.78 26.35
N ASN A 2 -21.33 12.05 25.60
CA ASN A 2 -20.72 10.77 26.05
C ASN A 2 -19.21 10.88 26.27
N ALA A 3 -18.59 12.01 25.88
CA ALA A 3 -17.15 12.22 25.99
C ALA A 3 -16.68 12.30 27.45
N LEU A 4 -17.44 12.95 28.33
CA LEU A 4 -17.12 13.06 29.76
C LEU A 4 -17.30 11.73 30.49
N VAL A 5 -18.31 10.94 30.11
CA VAL A 5 -18.53 9.60 30.65
C VAL A 5 -17.41 8.66 30.22
N ASN A 6 -16.98 8.75 28.96
CA ASN A 6 -15.82 8.00 28.47
C ASN A 6 -14.53 8.41 29.19
N LEU A 7 -14.34 9.70 29.45
CA LEU A 7 -13.19 10.19 30.20
C LEU A 7 -13.19 9.66 31.65
N TYR A 8 -14.36 9.63 32.30
CA TYR A 8 -14.52 9.06 33.64
C TYR A 8 -14.22 7.55 33.70
N HIS A 9 -14.57 6.80 32.65
CA HIS A 9 -14.19 5.38 32.57
C HIS A 9 -12.69 5.18 32.24
N GLN A 10 -12.04 6.16 31.63
CA GLN A 10 -10.61 6.11 31.29
C GLN A 10 -9.71 6.65 32.41
N SER A 11 -10.24 7.45 33.34
CA SER A 11 -9.45 8.07 34.39
C SER A 11 -8.85 7.08 35.38
N ASP A 12 -9.44 5.89 35.51
CA ASP A 12 -8.89 4.78 36.31
C ASP A 12 -7.56 4.24 35.74
N ARG A 13 -7.27 4.53 34.47
CA ARG A 13 -6.03 4.14 33.78
C ARG A 13 -5.02 5.29 33.69
N PHE A 14 -5.31 6.44 34.29
CA PHE A 14 -4.37 7.57 34.25
C PHE A 14 -3.21 7.33 35.20
N ILE A 15 -2.03 7.76 34.75
CA ILE A 15 -0.80 7.62 35.52
C ILE A 15 -0.86 8.60 36.69
N THR A 16 -0.85 8.07 37.90
CA THR A 16 -0.72 8.85 39.14
C THR A 16 0.71 8.70 39.67
N PRO A 17 1.19 9.58 40.57
CA PRO A 17 2.54 9.47 41.12
C PRO A 17 2.82 8.13 41.80
N GLU A 18 1.78 7.50 42.36
CA GLU A 18 1.86 6.20 43.03
C GLU A 18 1.96 5.04 42.05
N THR A 19 1.33 5.14 40.86
CA THR A 19 1.32 4.10 39.82
C THR A 19 2.36 4.32 38.71
N LEU A 20 3.13 5.41 38.79
CA LEU A 20 4.11 5.80 37.77
C LEU A 20 5.23 4.77 37.62
N SER A 21 5.77 4.25 38.73
CA SER A 21 6.87 3.28 38.68
C SER A 21 6.42 1.99 38.00
N ASP A 22 5.26 1.46 38.41
CA ASP A 22 4.70 0.23 37.83
C ASP A 22 4.31 0.42 36.36
N ALA A 23 3.83 1.60 35.98
CA ALA A 23 3.51 1.94 34.59
C ALA A 23 4.75 2.01 33.70
N ILE A 24 5.88 2.52 34.21
CA ILE A 24 7.17 2.53 33.52
C ILE A 24 7.63 1.09 33.32
N ASP A 25 7.68 0.30 34.39
CA ASP A 25 8.13 -1.10 34.30
C ASP A 25 7.25 -1.88 33.31
N GLN A 26 5.93 -1.70 33.35
CA GLN A 26 5.01 -2.34 32.42
C GLN A 26 5.24 -1.93 30.96
N ALA A 27 5.52 -0.65 30.68
CA ALA A 27 5.74 -0.15 29.32
C ALA A 27 7.06 -0.63 28.70
N PHE A 28 8.09 -0.86 29.53
CA PHE A 28 9.42 -1.26 29.04
C PHE A 28 9.70 -2.77 29.18
N THR A 29 8.97 -3.49 30.03
CA THR A 29 9.13 -4.95 30.19
C THR A 29 8.13 -5.77 29.41
N ARG A 30 6.94 -5.22 29.10
CA ARG A 30 6.04 -5.89 28.16
C ARG A 30 6.65 -5.77 26.77
N GLN A 31 7.13 -6.90 26.26
CA GLN A 31 7.14 -7.13 24.83
C GLN A 31 5.67 -7.10 24.40
N ASP A 32 5.17 -5.90 24.10
CA ASP A 32 4.01 -5.80 23.23
C ASP A 32 4.41 -6.60 22.00
N ASN A 33 3.73 -7.73 21.79
CA ASN A 33 3.81 -8.50 20.56
C ASN A 33 3.39 -7.54 19.45
N PHE A 34 4.34 -6.76 18.95
CA PHE A 34 4.23 -6.08 17.69
C PHE A 34 3.86 -7.21 16.71
N PRO A 35 2.69 -7.17 16.07
CA PRO A 35 2.30 -8.19 15.10
C PRO A 35 3.15 -8.13 13.81
N GLY A 36 4.31 -7.47 13.86
CA GLY A 36 5.29 -7.35 12.78
C GLY A 36 6.62 -8.04 13.03
N ASP A 37 6.88 -8.55 14.25
CA ASP A 37 8.14 -9.25 14.58
C ASP A 37 7.90 -10.73 14.95
N GLY A 38 6.84 -11.30 14.35
CA GLY A 38 6.65 -12.74 14.28
C GLY A 38 7.64 -13.31 13.26
N ASP A 39 8.83 -13.59 13.76
CA ASP A 39 9.75 -14.63 13.31
C ASP A 39 9.31 -15.36 12.02
N SER A 40 9.95 -14.96 10.93
CA SER A 40 10.29 -15.81 9.79
C SER A 40 9.23 -16.85 9.38
N GLN A 41 8.40 -16.48 8.39
CA GLN A 41 7.94 -17.48 7.44
C GLN A 41 9.18 -18.07 6.76
N LYS A 42 9.75 -19.12 7.35
CA LYS A 42 10.79 -19.94 6.75
C LYS A 42 10.12 -20.66 5.59
N HIS A 43 10.07 -19.97 4.45
CA HIS A 43 9.52 -20.53 3.24
C HIS A 43 10.29 -21.80 2.91
N SER A 44 9.56 -22.89 2.64
CA SER A 44 10.18 -24.12 2.18
C SER A 44 10.92 -23.85 0.85
N PHE A 45 11.98 -24.59 0.55
CA PHE A 45 12.73 -24.39 -0.71
C PHE A 45 11.82 -24.48 -1.95
N ALA A 46 10.82 -25.37 -1.93
CA ALA A 46 9.83 -25.48 -3.00
C ALA A 46 8.95 -24.22 -3.13
N GLU A 47 8.63 -23.58 -2.01
CA GLU A 47 7.85 -22.35 -1.96
C GLU A 47 8.64 -21.17 -2.53
N ILE A 48 9.93 -21.07 -2.21
CA ILE A 48 10.83 -20.05 -2.77
C ILE A 48 10.93 -20.19 -4.30
N LEU A 49 11.01 -21.41 -4.83
CA LEU A 49 11.02 -21.64 -6.27
C LEU A 49 9.73 -21.16 -6.94
N ASN A 50 8.58 -21.42 -6.31
CA ASN A 50 7.29 -20.96 -6.80
C ASN A 50 7.17 -19.43 -6.74
N MET A 51 7.62 -18.80 -5.64
CA MET A 51 7.66 -17.34 -5.52
C MET A 51 8.56 -16.72 -6.60
N ARG A 52 9.71 -17.32 -6.89
CA ARG A 52 10.64 -16.86 -7.93
C ARG A 52 10.04 -16.98 -9.33
N ALA A 53 9.32 -18.07 -9.61
CA ALA A 53 8.63 -18.23 -10.88
C ALA A 53 7.55 -17.17 -11.07
N GLN A 54 6.78 -16.88 -10.02
CA GLN A 54 5.78 -15.81 -10.02
C GLN A 54 6.41 -14.42 -10.20
N GLN A 55 7.52 -14.12 -9.51
CA GLN A 55 8.24 -12.86 -9.66
C GLN A 55 8.76 -12.65 -11.09
N ARG A 56 9.24 -13.71 -11.76
CA ARG A 56 9.71 -13.63 -13.15
C ARG A 56 8.59 -13.35 -14.15
N GLN A 57 7.38 -13.81 -13.85
CA GLN A 57 6.20 -13.53 -14.65
C GLN A 57 5.57 -12.18 -14.31
N SER A 58 5.88 -11.63 -13.13
CA SER A 58 5.41 -10.31 -12.73
C SER A 58 6.14 -9.21 -13.50
N PRO A 59 5.45 -8.10 -13.82
CA PRO A 59 6.09 -6.95 -14.46
C PRO A 59 7.26 -6.42 -13.62
N LYS A 60 8.30 -5.91 -14.29
CA LYS A 60 9.62 -5.55 -13.72
C LYS A 60 9.57 -4.54 -12.56
N PHE A 61 8.45 -3.86 -12.39
CA PHE A 61 8.13 -2.93 -11.30
C PHE A 61 6.95 -3.46 -10.49
N TYR A 62 7.10 -4.65 -9.93
CA TYR A 62 6.15 -5.23 -8.99
C TYR A 62 6.39 -4.58 -7.62
N LEU A 63 5.73 -3.45 -7.34
CA LEU A 63 5.43 -3.14 -5.93
C LEU A 63 4.53 -4.27 -5.47
N GLY A 64 4.94 -4.97 -4.42
CA GLY A 64 4.29 -6.16 -3.89
C GLY A 64 2.78 -6.07 -4.03
N ARG A 65 2.17 -7.14 -4.56
CA ARG A 65 0.73 -7.36 -4.42
C ARG A 65 0.47 -7.39 -2.93
N ASP A 66 0.17 -6.22 -2.37
CA ASP A 66 -0.08 -6.03 -0.96
C ASP A 66 -1.39 -6.73 -0.63
N LEU A 67 -1.29 -8.04 -0.42
CA LEU A 67 -2.28 -8.87 0.23
C LEU A 67 -2.57 -8.39 1.67
N TYR A 68 -1.83 -7.39 2.16
CA TYR A 68 -1.90 -6.86 3.52
C TYR A 68 -2.22 -5.37 3.63
N THR A 69 -2.77 -4.71 2.60
CA THR A 69 -3.31 -3.35 2.78
C THR A 69 -4.77 -3.35 3.24
N HIS A 70 -5.07 -4.16 4.26
CA HIS A 70 -6.16 -3.83 5.18
C HIS A 70 -5.76 -2.61 6.03
N SER A 71 -5.51 -1.46 5.37
CA SER A 71 -5.60 -0.18 6.06
C SER A 71 -7.03 -0.09 6.58
N THR A 72 -7.14 -0.13 7.90
CA THR A 72 -8.36 -0.08 8.73
C THR A 72 -9.11 1.26 8.65
N LEU A 73 -8.60 2.20 7.86
CA LEU A 73 -9.23 3.49 7.64
C LEU A 73 -10.36 3.32 6.62
N ASP A 74 -11.59 3.36 7.14
CA ASP A 74 -12.81 3.38 6.35
C ASP A 74 -12.89 4.69 5.56
N SER A 75 -12.81 4.56 4.23
CA SER A 75 -12.89 5.68 3.29
C SER A 75 -14.22 6.45 3.37
N SER A 76 -15.24 5.90 4.03
CA SER A 76 -16.52 6.57 4.29
C SER A 76 -16.38 7.86 5.11
N GLN A 77 -15.30 7.99 5.91
CA GLN A 77 -15.08 9.14 6.79
C GLN A 77 -14.29 10.29 6.14
N MET A 78 -13.74 10.10 4.94
CA MET A 78 -12.85 11.08 4.30
C MET A 78 -13.57 12.13 3.43
N GLY A 79 -14.90 12.20 3.51
CA GLY A 79 -15.72 13.25 2.91
C GLY A 79 -16.27 12.93 1.51
N PRO A 80 -17.15 13.78 0.96
CA PRO A 80 -17.91 13.49 -0.27
C PRO A 80 -17.08 13.37 -1.55
N GLY A 81 -15.81 13.80 -1.53
CA GLY A 81 -14.84 13.56 -2.61
C GLY A 81 -14.18 12.17 -2.57
N TRP A 82 -14.42 11.37 -1.53
CA TRP A 82 -13.90 10.01 -1.35
C TRP A 82 -14.92 8.92 -1.74
N THR A 83 -15.90 9.25 -2.58
CA THR A 83 -16.98 8.36 -3.02
C THR A 83 -16.55 7.21 -3.94
N GLU A 84 -15.36 7.29 -4.55
CA GLU A 84 -14.81 6.14 -5.28
C GLU A 84 -14.28 5.08 -4.34
N SER A 85 -14.66 3.82 -4.62
CA SER A 85 -14.19 2.65 -3.88
C SER A 85 -12.66 2.69 -3.80
N LYS A 86 -12.14 2.40 -2.60
CA LYS A 86 -10.71 2.39 -2.30
C LYS A 86 -9.91 1.64 -3.38
N GLU A 87 -10.44 0.51 -3.85
CA GLU A 87 -9.87 -0.30 -4.93
C GLU A 87 -9.68 0.48 -6.23
N LYS A 88 -10.72 1.16 -6.74
CA LYS A 88 -10.63 1.95 -7.99
C LYS A 88 -9.61 3.08 -7.89
N ARG A 89 -9.44 3.64 -6.69
CA ARG A 89 -8.45 4.70 -6.45
C ARG A 89 -7.04 4.15 -6.46
N VAL A 90 -6.81 3.03 -5.78
CA VAL A 90 -5.53 2.33 -5.80
C VAL A 90 -5.16 1.94 -7.23
N ASP A 91 -6.12 1.42 -8.01
CA ASP A 91 -5.88 1.05 -9.41
C ASP A 91 -5.46 2.26 -10.27
N ARG A 92 -6.08 3.44 -10.10
CA ARG A 92 -5.67 4.66 -10.82
C ARG A 92 -4.33 5.21 -10.36
N ILE A 93 -4.03 5.14 -9.07
CA ILE A 93 -2.71 5.54 -8.55
C ILE A 93 -1.64 4.62 -9.14
N TYR A 94 -1.91 3.32 -9.16
CA TYR A 94 -1.02 2.33 -9.75
C TYR A 94 -0.83 2.59 -11.26
N GLU A 95 -1.92 2.83 -11.99
CA GLU A 95 -1.88 3.16 -13.42
C GLU A 95 -1.08 4.44 -13.71
N ALA A 96 -1.25 5.48 -12.91
CA ALA A 96 -0.53 6.74 -13.07
C ALA A 96 0.97 6.60 -12.73
N LEU A 97 1.31 5.84 -11.70
CA LEU A 97 2.70 5.66 -11.24
C LEU A 97 3.48 4.70 -12.14
N MET A 98 2.84 3.61 -12.58
CA MET A 98 3.48 2.54 -13.35
C MET A 98 3.28 2.67 -14.85
N GLY A 99 2.33 3.50 -15.28
CA GLY A 99 1.92 3.55 -16.68
C GLY A 99 1.26 2.26 -17.16
N THR A 100 0.92 1.33 -16.26
CA THR A 100 0.30 0.04 -16.56
C THR A 100 -0.85 -0.25 -15.60
N THR A 101 -1.87 -0.96 -16.07
CA THR A 101 -2.94 -1.47 -15.22
C THR A 101 -2.46 -2.66 -14.39
N ARG A 102 -3.26 -3.04 -13.38
CA ARG A 102 -3.00 -4.20 -12.52
C ARG A 102 -2.79 -5.52 -13.29
N ASP A 103 -3.38 -5.65 -14.47
CA ASP A 103 -3.23 -6.81 -15.35
C ASP A 103 -1.92 -6.78 -16.18
N GLY A 104 -1.05 -5.80 -15.95
CA GLY A 104 0.18 -5.60 -16.70
C GLY A 104 -0.04 -5.04 -18.11
N LYS A 105 -1.26 -4.62 -18.45
CA LYS A 105 -1.54 -3.96 -19.73
C LYS A 105 -1.11 -2.49 -19.64
N PRO A 106 -0.55 -1.90 -20.71
CA PRO A 106 -0.21 -0.49 -20.71
C PRO A 106 -1.46 0.38 -20.52
N SER A 107 -1.33 1.42 -19.71
CA SER A 107 -2.35 2.44 -19.47
C SER A 107 -2.72 3.15 -20.77
N TRP A 108 -3.95 3.64 -20.84
CA TRP A 108 -4.40 4.38 -22.03
C TRP A 108 -3.54 5.62 -22.30
N THR A 109 -3.12 6.30 -21.23
CA THR A 109 -2.22 7.46 -21.29
C THR A 109 -0.86 7.10 -21.88
N ALA A 110 -0.24 5.99 -21.41
CA ALA A 110 1.04 5.52 -21.93
C ALA A 110 0.96 5.08 -23.40
N ILE A 111 -0.17 4.48 -23.82
CA ILE A 111 -0.39 4.13 -25.23
C ILE A 111 -0.50 5.40 -26.09
N LYS A 112 -1.28 6.39 -25.64
CA LYS A 112 -1.49 7.64 -26.36
C LYS A 112 -0.18 8.42 -26.54
N GLU A 113 0.65 8.49 -25.50
CA GLU A 113 1.95 9.14 -25.56
C GLU A 113 2.90 8.43 -26.54
N ASN A 114 2.99 7.10 -26.45
CA ASN A 114 3.83 6.33 -27.36
C ASN A 114 3.36 6.42 -28.82
N ALA A 115 2.04 6.44 -29.06
CA ALA A 115 1.50 6.61 -30.40
C ALA A 115 1.93 7.94 -31.03
N GLY A 116 1.90 9.03 -30.26
CA GLY A 116 2.41 10.34 -30.70
C GLY A 116 3.91 10.29 -31.01
N ARG A 117 4.70 9.63 -30.16
CA ARG A 117 6.15 9.47 -30.38
C ARG A 117 6.46 8.69 -31.65
N VAL A 118 5.75 7.60 -31.90
CA VAL A 118 5.91 6.77 -33.10
C VAL A 118 5.53 7.55 -34.36
N GLN A 119 4.44 8.32 -34.33
CA GLN A 119 4.04 9.16 -35.47
C GLN A 119 5.11 10.22 -35.79
N ALA A 120 5.65 10.89 -34.77
CA ALA A 120 6.73 11.87 -34.94
C ALA A 120 7.99 11.22 -35.53
N GLN A 121 8.34 10.01 -35.08
CA GLN A 121 9.48 9.26 -35.61
C GLN A 121 9.27 8.83 -37.05
N MET A 122 8.07 8.36 -37.41
CA MET A 122 7.71 8.01 -38.79
C MET A 122 7.76 9.22 -39.73
N ALA A 123 7.38 10.42 -39.26
CA ALA A 123 7.47 11.65 -40.03
C ALA A 123 8.93 12.08 -40.25
N ALA A 124 9.75 12.00 -39.20
CA ALA A 124 11.18 12.31 -39.28
C ALA A 124 11.94 11.36 -40.22
N ASP A 125 11.65 10.06 -40.17
CA ASP A 125 12.25 9.05 -41.05
C ASP A 125 11.82 9.23 -42.51
N ARG A 126 10.60 9.73 -42.76
CA ARG A 126 10.12 10.05 -44.11
C ARG A 126 10.85 11.25 -44.71
N GLY A 127 11.10 12.30 -43.92
CA GLY A 127 11.83 13.49 -44.38
C GLY A 127 13.35 13.31 -44.51
N ARG A 128 13.91 12.17 -44.05
CA ARG A 128 15.35 11.87 -44.13
C ARG A 128 15.74 11.04 -45.37
N ARG A 129 14.75 10.63 -46.17
CA ARG A 129 14.91 9.81 -47.37
C ARG A 129 14.86 10.60 -48.68
N ASP A 130 14.62 11.91 -48.60
CA ASP A 130 14.78 12.88 -49.70
C ASP A 130 16.08 13.67 -49.51
#